data_AF-A0A2V7J249-F1
#
_entry.id   AF-A0A2V7J249-F1
#
_cell.length_a   1.000
_cell.length_b   1.000
_cell.length_c   1.000
_cell.angle_alpha   90.00
_cell.angle_beta   90.00
_cell.angle_gamma   90.00
#
_symmetry.space_group_name_H-M   'P 1'
#
loop_
_entity.id
_entity.type
_entity.pdbx_description
1 polymer ?
#
loop_
_entity_poly.entity_id
_entity_poly.type
_entity_poly.pdbx_seq_one_letter_code
_entity_poly.pdbx_strand_id
1 'polypeptide(L)'
;PRQLAWHELEFYGFLHFTVNTFTNREWGDGDESPALFNPTAFDADQIVGAAKDGGMKGLILTCKHHDGFCLWPSRYTEHSVKNSPFKRDVVKEISAACARQGVRFGIYLSPWDRNHKDYGTPEYLVYYRNQLRELLTEYGPVF
;
A
#
# COMPACT_ATOMS: atom_id res chain seq x y z
N PRO A 1 11.85 -1.20 -23.84
CA PRO A 1 12.66 -1.30 -22.58
C PRO A 1 11.91 -0.69 -21.40
N ARG A 2 12.11 -1.16 -20.15
CA ARG A 2 11.26 -0.75 -19.01
C ARG A 2 11.26 0.75 -18.72
N GLN A 3 12.43 1.40 -18.83
CA GLN A 3 12.58 2.83 -18.52
C GLN A 3 11.85 3.72 -19.54
N LEU A 4 11.88 3.35 -20.82
CA LEU A 4 11.14 4.06 -21.86
C LEU A 4 9.62 3.89 -21.68
N ALA A 5 9.15 2.68 -21.37
CA ALA A 5 7.74 2.42 -21.09
C ALA A 5 7.23 3.14 -19.83
N TRP A 6 8.09 3.37 -18.83
CA TRP A 6 7.79 4.24 -17.68
C TRP A 6 7.74 5.71 -18.08
N HIS A 7 8.71 6.17 -18.89
CA HIS A 7 8.75 7.56 -19.36
C HIS A 7 7.48 7.94 -20.14
N GLU A 8 6.98 7.03 -20.99
CA GLU A 8 5.74 7.20 -21.76
C GLU A 8 4.47 7.27 -20.90
N LEU A 9 4.54 6.94 -19.60
CA LEU A 9 3.42 7.15 -18.71
C LEU A 9 3.14 8.63 -18.48
N GLU A 10 4.19 9.46 -18.43
CA GLU A 10 4.18 10.92 -18.23
C GLU A 10 3.58 11.38 -16.89
N PHE A 11 2.38 10.89 -16.54
CA PHE A 11 1.63 11.28 -15.37
C PHE A 11 0.99 10.08 -14.68
N TYR A 12 1.28 9.92 -13.39
CA TYR A 12 0.71 8.90 -12.51
C TYR A 12 0.63 9.43 -11.08
N GLY A 13 -0.28 8.87 -10.28
CA GLY A 13 -0.57 9.33 -8.93
C GLY A 13 0.17 8.57 -7.84
N PHE A 14 0.25 9.19 -6.66
CA PHE A 14 0.70 8.58 -5.43
C PHE A 14 -0.42 8.66 -4.40
N LEU A 15 -0.90 7.51 -3.93
CA LEU A 15 -1.94 7.37 -2.92
C LEU A 15 -1.30 7.07 -1.55
N HIS A 16 -1.16 8.10 -0.72
CA HIS A 16 -0.82 7.94 0.70
C HIS A 16 -2.07 7.66 1.51
N PHE A 17 -2.18 6.43 1.99
CA PHE A 17 -3.23 5.96 2.86
C PHE A 17 -2.65 4.93 3.83
N THR A 18 -2.86 5.12 5.13
CA THR A 18 -2.36 4.24 6.20
C THR A 18 -3.14 4.57 7.49
N VAL A 19 -2.78 3.94 8.61
CA VAL A 19 -3.33 4.28 9.93
C VAL A 19 -3.15 5.77 10.27
N ASN A 20 -2.10 6.42 9.76
CA ASN A 20 -1.85 7.85 10.00
C ASN A 20 -2.95 8.78 9.48
N THR A 21 -3.71 8.36 8.46
CA THR A 21 -4.88 9.09 7.97
C THR A 21 -5.92 9.28 9.09
N PHE A 22 -5.98 8.36 10.05
CA PHE A 22 -6.90 8.38 11.18
C PHE A 22 -6.31 8.99 12.45
N THR A 23 -4.99 9.23 12.47
CA THR A 23 -4.31 9.89 13.59
C THR A 23 -3.92 11.34 13.28
N ASN A 24 -4.22 11.82 12.07
CA ASN A 24 -3.81 13.14 11.57
C ASN A 24 -2.28 13.36 11.69
N ARG A 25 -1.51 12.37 11.23
CA ARG A 25 -0.04 12.42 11.23
C ARG A 25 0.51 12.25 9.82
N GLU A 26 1.62 12.90 9.54
CA GLU A 26 2.41 12.60 8.35
C GLU A 26 3.19 11.30 8.56
N TRP A 27 3.92 11.20 9.67
CA TRP A 27 4.67 10.02 10.08
C TRP A 27 4.12 9.48 11.40
N GLY A 28 3.60 8.27 11.39
CA GLY A 28 3.28 7.52 12.60
C GLY A 28 4.52 7.01 13.33
N ASP A 29 4.36 6.72 14.61
CA ASP A 29 5.44 6.29 15.50
C ASP A 29 5.66 4.79 15.52
N GLY A 30 4.71 4.02 14.94
CA GLY A 30 4.74 2.57 14.84
C GLY A 30 4.01 1.84 15.97
N ASP A 31 3.43 2.58 16.92
CA ASP A 31 2.62 2.06 18.02
C ASP A 31 1.12 2.32 17.83
N GLU A 32 0.71 2.86 16.68
CA GLU A 32 -0.69 3.12 16.36
C GLU A 32 -1.53 1.83 16.45
N SER A 33 -2.64 1.89 17.17
CA SER A 33 -3.52 0.72 17.27
C SER A 33 -4.15 0.39 15.92
N PRO A 34 -4.08 -0.87 15.44
CA PRO A 34 -4.82 -1.32 14.25
C PRO A 34 -6.32 -1.02 14.32
N ALA A 35 -6.89 -0.88 15.52
CA ALA A 35 -8.30 -0.55 15.73
C ALA A 35 -8.69 0.84 15.20
N LEU A 36 -7.73 1.76 15.04
CA LEU A 36 -7.96 3.10 14.50
C LEU A 36 -8.24 3.08 13.00
N PHE A 37 -7.72 2.09 12.28
CA PHE A 37 -7.92 1.97 10.85
C PHE A 37 -9.32 1.44 10.53
N ASN A 38 -10.27 2.36 10.33
CA ASN A 38 -11.68 2.02 10.08
C ASN A 38 -12.36 2.97 9.07
N PRO A 39 -11.94 3.00 7.81
CA PRO A 39 -12.62 3.82 6.81
C PRO A 39 -14.08 3.32 6.65
N THR A 40 -15.03 4.25 6.78
CA THR A 40 -16.47 3.93 6.77
C THR A 40 -17.07 3.87 5.37
N ALA A 41 -16.43 4.51 4.38
CA ALA A 41 -16.91 4.63 3.01
C ALA A 41 -15.77 4.38 1.99
N PHE A 42 -14.86 3.46 2.29
CA PHE A 42 -13.78 3.11 1.36
C PHE A 42 -14.32 2.44 0.09
N ASP A 43 -14.01 3.04 -1.05
CA ASP A 43 -14.34 2.58 -2.39
C ASP A 43 -13.12 2.72 -3.31
N ALA A 44 -12.53 1.59 -3.68
CA ALA A 44 -11.37 1.54 -4.57
C ALA A 44 -11.70 1.98 -6.01
N ASP A 45 -12.92 1.72 -6.49
CA ASP A 45 -13.32 2.12 -7.85
C ASP A 45 -13.49 3.63 -7.94
N GLN A 46 -14.02 4.27 -6.91
CA GLN A 46 -14.11 5.73 -6.84
C GLN A 46 -12.72 6.38 -6.85
N ILE A 47 -11.78 5.85 -6.06
CA ILE A 47 -10.42 6.40 -5.96
C ILE A 47 -9.68 6.27 -7.30
N VAL A 48 -9.70 5.08 -7.90
CA VAL A 48 -9.05 4.83 -9.19
C VAL A 48 -9.75 5.59 -10.32
N GLY A 49 -11.07 5.70 -10.27
CA GLY A 49 -11.86 6.48 -11.23
C GLY A 49 -11.49 7.96 -11.20
N ALA A 50 -11.38 8.55 -10.02
CA ALA A 50 -10.92 9.94 -9.88
C ALA A 50 -9.49 10.13 -10.41
N ALA A 51 -8.57 9.19 -10.17
CA ALA A 51 -7.22 9.25 -10.72
C ALA A 51 -7.23 9.19 -12.26
N LYS A 52 -8.01 8.28 -12.83
CA LYS A 52 -8.19 8.13 -14.28
C LYS A 52 -8.79 9.38 -14.92
N ASP A 53 -9.85 9.93 -14.33
CA ASP A 53 -10.52 11.14 -14.81
C ASP A 53 -9.58 12.36 -14.72
N GLY A 54 -8.67 12.35 -13.75
CA GLY A 54 -7.56 13.29 -13.66
C GLY A 54 -6.44 13.10 -14.70
N GLY A 55 -6.50 12.06 -15.53
CA GLY A 55 -5.51 11.76 -16.58
C GLY A 55 -4.32 10.91 -16.13
N MET A 56 -4.34 10.33 -14.92
CA MET A 56 -3.24 9.50 -14.43
C MET A 56 -3.24 8.12 -15.11
N LYS A 57 -2.09 7.73 -15.67
CA LYS A 57 -1.90 6.42 -16.34
C LYS A 57 -1.50 5.31 -15.36
N GLY A 58 -1.23 5.66 -14.11
CA GLY A 58 -0.90 4.72 -13.04
C GLY A 58 -1.16 5.30 -11.65
N LEU A 59 -1.19 4.43 -10.64
CA LEU A 59 -1.36 4.80 -9.24
C LEU A 59 -0.44 3.95 -8.35
N ILE A 60 0.39 4.60 -7.55
CA ILE A 60 1.29 3.97 -6.57
C ILE A 60 0.65 4.05 -5.19
N LEU A 61 0.38 2.90 -4.55
CA LEU A 61 -0.23 2.83 -3.21
C LEU A 61 0.83 2.62 -2.13
N THR A 62 0.75 3.37 -1.02
CA THR A 62 1.50 3.08 0.21
C THR A 62 0.99 1.80 0.89
N CYS A 63 1.42 0.64 0.39
CA CYS A 63 1.04 -0.65 0.94
C CYS A 63 1.47 -0.78 2.42
N LYS A 64 2.62 -0.19 2.75
CA LYS A 64 3.11 0.04 4.13
C LYS A 64 3.90 1.34 4.18
N HIS A 65 3.60 2.21 5.15
CA HIS A 65 4.35 3.45 5.38
C HIS A 65 5.42 3.27 6.47
N HIS A 66 6.04 4.37 6.94
CA HIS A 66 7.06 4.34 7.99
C HIS A 66 6.55 3.80 9.33
N ASP A 67 5.25 3.97 9.60
CA ASP A 67 4.57 3.39 10.76
C ASP A 67 4.62 1.85 10.79
N GLY A 68 4.81 1.19 9.65
CA GLY A 68 4.83 -0.26 9.55
C GLY A 68 3.45 -0.91 9.37
N PHE A 69 2.35 -0.14 9.36
CA PHE A 69 1.00 -0.69 9.21
C PHE A 69 0.76 -1.19 7.79
N CYS A 70 0.46 -2.49 7.66
CA CYS A 70 0.27 -3.11 6.35
C CYS A 70 -1.20 -3.06 5.91
N LEU A 71 -1.43 -2.52 4.71
CA LEU A 71 -2.74 -2.38 4.07
C LEU A 71 -3.32 -3.69 3.48
N TRP A 72 -2.57 -4.78 3.58
CA TRP A 72 -2.98 -6.13 3.20
C TRP A 72 -2.79 -7.07 4.40
N PRO A 73 -3.51 -8.22 4.45
CA PRO A 73 -3.40 -9.18 5.54
C PRO A 73 -2.12 -10.01 5.42
N SER A 74 -0.95 -9.37 5.52
CA SER A 74 0.37 -10.01 5.44
C SER A 74 0.47 -11.19 6.40
N ARG A 75 1.09 -12.28 5.95
CA ARG A 75 1.35 -13.46 6.80
C ARG A 75 2.46 -13.22 7.84
N TYR A 76 3.19 -12.12 7.71
CA TYR A 76 4.43 -11.87 8.44
C TYR A 76 4.30 -10.83 9.56
N THR A 77 3.12 -10.20 9.73
CA THR A 77 2.87 -9.25 10.83
C THR A 77 1.41 -9.23 11.25
N GLU A 78 1.20 -8.96 12.54
CA GLU A 78 -0.13 -8.68 13.10
C GLU A 78 -0.47 -7.17 13.03
N HIS A 79 0.49 -6.31 12.70
CA HIS A 79 0.26 -4.88 12.53
C HIS A 79 -0.23 -4.57 11.10
N SER A 80 -1.45 -5.00 10.82
CA SER A 80 -2.07 -4.91 9.49
C SER A 80 -3.59 -4.80 9.55
N VAL A 81 -4.23 -4.61 8.39
CA VAL A 81 -5.69 -4.67 8.22
C VAL A 81 -6.32 -5.97 8.73
N LYS A 82 -5.54 -7.06 8.86
CA LYS A 82 -5.99 -8.32 9.49
C LYS A 82 -6.52 -8.08 10.90
N ASN A 83 -5.97 -7.10 11.63
CA ASN A 83 -6.33 -6.78 13.01
C ASN A 83 -7.08 -5.45 13.18
N SER A 84 -7.44 -4.77 12.09
CA SER A 84 -8.34 -3.61 12.13
C SER A 84 -9.81 -4.03 12.12
N PRO A 85 -10.77 -3.16 12.46
CA PRO A 85 -12.21 -3.42 12.24
C PRO A 85 -12.59 -3.45 10.76
N PHE A 86 -11.78 -2.84 9.88
CA PHE A 86 -12.04 -2.79 8.44
C PHE A 86 -11.93 -4.17 7.76
N LYS A 87 -10.97 -5.01 8.17
CA LYS A 87 -10.77 -6.42 7.73
C LYS A 87 -10.73 -6.69 6.22
N ARG A 88 -10.61 -5.64 5.40
CA ARG A 88 -10.53 -5.71 3.94
C ARG A 88 -9.10 -5.51 3.45
N ASP A 89 -8.75 -6.18 2.36
CA ASP A 89 -7.44 -6.06 1.72
C ASP A 89 -7.45 -4.87 0.74
N VAL A 90 -6.94 -3.73 1.20
CA VAL A 90 -6.91 -2.49 0.42
C VAL A 90 -6.04 -2.63 -0.83
N VAL A 91 -4.92 -3.36 -0.72
CA VAL A 91 -3.99 -3.57 -1.85
C VAL A 91 -4.71 -4.35 -2.95
N LYS A 92 -5.45 -5.40 -2.60
CA LYS A 92 -6.25 -6.20 -3.56
C LYS A 92 -7.34 -5.37 -4.23
N GLU A 93 -8.05 -4.56 -3.45
CA GLU A 93 -9.17 -3.78 -3.98
C GLU A 93 -8.69 -2.68 -4.94
N ILE A 94 -7.61 -1.97 -4.59
CA ILE A 94 -7.00 -0.95 -5.45
C ILE A 94 -6.38 -1.57 -6.69
N SER A 95 -5.61 -2.66 -6.56
CA SER A 95 -4.99 -3.31 -7.73
C SER A 95 -6.03 -3.84 -8.71
N ALA A 96 -7.12 -4.42 -8.20
CA ALA A 96 -8.22 -4.88 -9.03
C ALA A 96 -8.99 -3.73 -9.70
N ALA A 97 -9.22 -2.61 -8.99
CA ALA A 97 -9.83 -1.42 -9.57
C ALA A 97 -8.96 -0.82 -10.69
N CYS A 98 -7.65 -0.70 -10.45
CA CYS A 98 -6.66 -0.31 -11.46
C CYS A 98 -6.77 -1.18 -12.72
N ALA A 99 -6.76 -2.51 -12.56
CA ALA A 99 -6.89 -3.46 -13.67
C ALA A 99 -8.22 -3.30 -14.44
N ARG A 100 -9.36 -3.14 -13.74
CA ARG A 100 -10.67 -2.92 -14.38
C ARG A 100 -10.72 -1.63 -15.18
N GLN A 101 -10.06 -0.57 -14.70
CA GLN A 101 -10.20 0.77 -15.25
C GLN A 101 -9.09 1.17 -16.24
N GLY A 102 -8.09 0.30 -16.43
CA GLY A 102 -6.97 0.54 -17.33
C GLY A 102 -5.88 1.46 -16.76
N VAL A 103 -5.82 1.59 -15.43
CA VAL A 103 -4.79 2.34 -14.71
C VAL A 103 -3.73 1.35 -14.24
N ARG A 104 -2.44 1.65 -14.44
CA ARG A 104 -1.37 0.75 -13.96
C ARG A 104 -1.25 0.80 -12.43
N PHE A 105 -0.92 -0.31 -11.80
CA PHE A 105 -0.79 -0.42 -10.35
C PHE A 105 0.69 -0.47 -9.90
N GLY A 106 1.06 0.40 -8.96
CA GLY A 106 2.38 0.47 -8.36
C GLY A 106 2.32 0.29 -6.85
N ILE A 107 3.42 -0.17 -6.25
CA ILE A 107 3.52 -0.36 -4.79
C ILE A 107 4.59 0.55 -4.20
N TYR A 108 4.29 1.10 -3.03
CA TYR A 108 5.26 1.63 -2.09
C TYR A 108 5.26 0.74 -0.85
N LEU A 109 6.43 0.23 -0.50
CA LEU A 109 6.68 -0.55 0.72
C LEU A 109 7.85 0.13 1.43
N SER A 110 7.60 0.78 2.56
CA SER A 110 8.65 1.51 3.25
C SER A 110 9.77 0.59 3.75
N PRO A 111 11.04 0.83 3.38
CA PRO A 111 12.17 0.13 3.97
C PRO A 111 12.30 0.41 5.47
N TRP A 112 12.10 1.68 5.85
CA TRP A 112 12.08 2.09 7.26
C TRP A 112 10.75 1.69 7.89
N ASP A 113 10.80 0.87 8.92
CA ASP A 113 9.65 0.35 9.66
C ASP A 113 9.82 0.65 11.13
N ARG A 114 8.94 1.49 11.67
CA ARG A 114 8.96 1.95 13.07
C ARG A 114 8.20 1.00 14.00
N ASN A 115 7.47 0.00 13.48
CA ASN A 115 6.75 -1.00 14.27
C ASN A 115 7.57 -2.29 14.48
N HIS A 116 8.31 -2.73 13.47
CA HIS A 116 8.96 -4.04 13.52
C HIS A 116 10.17 -4.05 14.48
N LYS A 117 10.09 -4.85 15.55
CA LYS A 117 11.14 -4.95 16.60
C LYS A 117 12.55 -5.25 16.09
N ASP A 118 12.67 -5.99 14.99
CA ASP A 118 13.96 -6.40 14.41
C ASP A 118 14.48 -5.37 13.37
N TYR A 119 13.80 -4.24 13.19
CA TYR A 119 14.28 -3.20 12.26
C TYR A 119 15.71 -2.77 12.62
N GLY A 120 16.59 -2.75 11.61
CA GLY A 120 18.02 -2.50 11.77
C GLY A 120 18.88 -3.77 11.90
N THR A 121 18.28 -4.97 11.95
CA THR A 121 19.00 -6.25 11.97
C THR A 121 18.89 -7.01 10.63
N PRO A 122 19.75 -8.03 10.39
CA PRO A 122 19.64 -8.88 9.21
C PRO A 122 18.31 -9.64 9.09
N GLU A 123 17.67 -9.97 10.21
CA GLU A 123 16.39 -10.68 10.26
C GLU A 123 15.27 -9.86 9.61
N TYR A 124 15.29 -8.53 9.77
CA TYR A 124 14.33 -7.64 9.12
C TYR A 124 14.42 -7.71 7.59
N LEU A 125 15.59 -8.00 7.00
CA LEU A 125 15.70 -8.16 5.55
C LEU A 125 14.90 -9.37 5.05
N VAL A 126 14.81 -10.43 5.85
CA VAL A 126 14.00 -11.61 5.52
C VAL A 126 12.52 -11.25 5.57
N TYR A 127 12.09 -10.56 6.64
CA TYR A 127 10.73 -10.02 6.77
C TYR A 127 10.35 -9.12 5.59
N TYR A 128 11.19 -8.13 5.28
CA TYR A 128 10.95 -7.17 4.19
C TYR A 128 10.85 -7.86 2.81
N ARG A 129 11.75 -8.81 2.52
CA ARG A 129 11.72 -9.57 1.25
C ARG A 129 10.51 -10.49 1.14
N ASN A 130 10.03 -11.01 2.26
CA ASN A 130 8.82 -11.81 2.29
C ASN A 130 7.57 -10.97 2.01
N GLN A 131 7.48 -9.77 2.58
CA GLN A 131 6.42 -8.80 2.25
C GLN A 131 6.48 -8.35 0.78
N LEU A 132 7.69 -8.06 0.26
CA LEU A 132 7.86 -7.79 -1.18
C LEU A 132 7.36 -8.96 -2.03
N ARG A 133 7.65 -10.21 -1.62
CA ARG A 133 7.17 -11.39 -2.36
C ARG A 133 5.65 -11.44 -2.39
N GLU A 134 4.96 -11.26 -1.26
CA GLU A 134 3.49 -11.17 -1.22
C GLU A 134 2.97 -10.14 -2.22
N LEU A 135 3.47 -8.90 -2.13
CA LEU A 135 3.02 -7.79 -2.97
C LEU A 135 3.29 -8.00 -4.46
N LEU A 136 4.42 -8.62 -4.83
CA LEU A 136 4.82 -8.83 -6.22
C LEU A 136 4.27 -10.13 -6.84
N THR A 137 3.65 -11.02 -6.06
CA THR A 137 3.11 -12.29 -6.58
C THR A 137 1.59 -12.43 -6.50
N GLU A 138 0.93 -11.68 -5.61
CA GLU A 138 -0.49 -11.93 -5.29
C GLU A 138 -1.44 -10.85 -5.86
N TYR A 139 -0.92 -9.74 -6.39
CA TYR A 139 -1.72 -8.54 -6.74
C TYR A 139 -1.67 -8.15 -8.22
N GLY A 140 -1.13 -9.01 -9.08
CA GLY A 140 -0.99 -8.76 -10.52
C GLY A 140 0.27 -7.96 -10.88
N PRO A 141 0.35 -7.46 -12.14
CA PRO A 141 1.53 -6.74 -12.61
C PRO A 141 1.75 -5.42 -11.85
N VAL A 142 3.01 -5.17 -11.49
CA VAL A 142 3.49 -3.90 -10.91
C VAL A 142 4.38 -3.21 -11.94
N PHE A 143 4.15 -1.92 -12.19
CA PHE A 143 4.87 -1.15 -13.23
C PHE A 143 6.02 -0.29 -12.70
#